data_AF-A0A7W2B4S6-F1
#
_entry.id   AF-A0A7W2B4S6-F1
#
_cell.length_a   1.000
_cell.length_b   1.000
_cell.length_c   1.000
_cell.angle_alpha   90.00
_cell.angle_beta   90.00
_cell.angle_gamma   90.00
#
_symmetry.space_group_name_H-M   'P 1'
#
loop_
_entity.id
_entity.type
_entity.pdbx_description
1 polymer ?
#
loop_
_entity_poly.entity_id
_entity_poly.type
_entity_poly.pdbx_seq_one_letter_code
_entity_poly.pdbx_strand_id
1 'polypeptide(L)'
;MTLAVIFTSALLAICGYIVNENNADSLLAGYNTMTKDEKNRFDLVNYLKFFRKFMLSISLFTGIIYFISILFFDEETSAIIYAICICVPWPYFIIISNKRFIK
;
A
#
# COMPACT_ATOMS: atom_id res chain seq x y z
N MET A 1 6.95 6.25 20.12
CA MET A 1 6.23 5.67 18.94
C MET A 1 6.59 6.33 17.60
N THR A 2 6.80 7.65 17.57
CA THR A 2 7.00 8.47 16.36
C THR A 2 8.01 7.95 15.34
N LEU A 3 9.19 7.50 15.78
CA LEU A 3 10.23 6.99 14.86
C LEU A 3 9.74 5.77 14.06
N ALA A 4 8.98 4.88 14.69
CA ALA A 4 8.39 3.73 14.02
C ALA A 4 7.39 4.16 12.94
N VAL A 5 6.56 5.17 13.24
CA VAL A 5 5.61 5.74 12.26
C VAL A 5 6.33 6.34 11.06
N ILE A 6 7.37 7.14 11.29
CA ILE A 6 8.19 7.72 10.20
C ILE A 6 8.82 6.62 9.35
N PHE A 7 9.42 5.62 10.00
CA PHE A 7 10.06 4.51 9.32
C PHE A 7 9.06 3.68 8.49
N THR A 8 7.91 3.32 9.05
CA THR A 8 6.85 2.61 8.34
C THR A 8 6.29 3.43 7.18
N SER A 9 6.08 4.74 7.37
CA SER A 9 5.61 5.63 6.32
C SER A 9 6.62 5.69 5.16
N ALA A 10 7.92 5.78 5.45
CA ALA A 10 8.97 5.74 4.46
C ALA A 10 8.99 4.40 3.70
N LEU A 11 8.90 3.27 4.41
CA LEU A 11 8.85 1.94 3.78
C LEU A 11 7.67 1.80 2.81
N LEU A 12 6.47 2.24 3.21
CA LEU A 12 5.29 2.21 2.34
C LEU A 12 5.49 3.05 1.08
N ALA A 13 6.06 4.25 1.22
CA ALA A 13 6.36 5.10 0.07
C ALA A 13 7.40 4.46 -0.85
N ILE A 14 8.46 3.88 -0.30
CA ILE A 14 9.53 3.18 -1.02
C ILE A 14 8.94 2.00 -1.81
N CYS A 15 8.07 1.18 -1.21
CA CYS A 15 7.38 0.10 -1.90
C CYS A 15 6.62 0.61 -3.14
N GLY A 16 5.93 1.75 -3.03
CA GLY A 16 5.22 2.37 -4.15
C GLY A 16 6.12 2.78 -5.32
N TYR A 17 7.41 3.04 -5.09
CA TYR A 17 8.37 3.41 -6.15
C TYR A 17 9.25 2.26 -6.64
N ILE A 18 9.59 1.30 -5.77
CA ILE A 18 10.49 0.18 -6.14
C ILE A 18 9.78 -0.80 -7.07
N VAL A 19 8.51 -1.13 -6.83
CA VAL A 19 7.78 -2.11 -7.64
C VAL A 19 7.43 -1.51 -9.01
N ASN A 20 7.88 -2.16 -10.08
CA ASN A 20 7.70 -1.74 -11.46
C ASN A 20 7.61 -2.96 -12.40
N GLU A 21 7.40 -2.72 -13.70
CA GLU A 21 7.19 -3.79 -14.69
C GLU A 21 8.37 -4.77 -14.78
N ASN A 22 9.61 -4.29 -14.63
CA ASN A 22 10.82 -5.11 -14.77
C ASN A 22 11.03 -6.07 -13.59
N ASN A 23 10.47 -5.77 -12.42
CA ASN A 23 10.65 -6.56 -11.21
C ASN A 23 9.34 -7.11 -10.63
N ALA A 24 8.21 -6.91 -11.32
CA ALA A 24 6.89 -7.40 -10.88
C ALA A 24 6.88 -8.92 -10.69
N ASP A 25 7.57 -9.68 -11.54
CA ASP A 25 7.71 -11.14 -11.41
C ASP A 25 8.43 -11.56 -10.13
N SER A 26 9.23 -10.69 -9.50
CA SER A 26 9.94 -11.01 -8.25
C SER A 26 9.28 -10.37 -7.01
N LEU A 27 8.77 -9.15 -7.14
CA LEU A 27 8.29 -8.35 -6.01
C LEU A 27 6.78 -8.35 -5.83
N LEU A 28 6.02 -8.73 -6.86
CA LEU A 28 4.57 -8.76 -6.80
C LEU A 28 4.07 -10.20 -6.72
N ALA A 29 3.98 -10.74 -5.50
CA ALA A 29 3.68 -12.16 -5.26
C ALA A 29 2.45 -12.66 -6.03
N GLY A 30 1.35 -11.90 -6.05
CA GLY A 30 0.15 -12.28 -6.79
C GLY A 30 0.36 -12.38 -8.31
N TYR A 31 1.22 -11.53 -8.88
CA TYR A 31 1.59 -11.61 -10.29
C TYR A 31 2.62 -12.71 -10.54
N ASN A 32 3.62 -12.87 -9.67
CA ASN A 32 4.63 -13.94 -9.77
C ASN A 32 3.99 -15.33 -9.89
N THR A 33 2.97 -15.60 -9.08
CA THR A 33 2.24 -16.88 -9.06
C THR A 33 1.31 -17.10 -10.24
N MET A 34 1.04 -16.09 -11.07
CA MET A 34 0.19 -16.25 -12.25
C MET A 34 0.88 -17.10 -13.33
N THR A 35 0.10 -17.95 -13.98
CA THR A 35 0.48 -18.63 -15.22
C THR A 35 0.73 -17.61 -16.34
N LYS A 36 1.41 -18.03 -17.42
CA LYS A 36 1.63 -17.17 -18.59
C LYS A 36 0.33 -16.63 -19.18
N ASP A 37 -0.71 -17.46 -19.25
CA ASP A 37 -2.02 -17.07 -19.80
C ASP A 37 -2.73 -16.04 -18.91
N GLU A 38 -2.62 -16.16 -17.59
CA GLU A 38 -3.16 -15.17 -16.66
C GLU A 38 -2.39 -13.85 -16.75
N LYS A 39 -1.05 -13.89 -16.83
CA LYS A 39 -0.21 -12.69 -17.02
C LYS A 39 -0.56 -11.96 -18.32
N ASN A 40 -0.81 -12.70 -19.40
CA ASN A 40 -1.21 -12.12 -20.69
C ASN A 40 -2.56 -11.39 -20.63
N ARG A 41 -3.45 -11.77 -19.70
CA ARG A 41 -4.74 -11.12 -19.47
C ARG A 41 -4.67 -10.04 -18.38
N PHE A 42 -3.55 -9.92 -17.67
CA PHE A 42 -3.39 -8.98 -16.58
C PHE A 42 -2.91 -7.61 -17.07
N ASP A 43 -3.63 -6.54 -16.73
CA ASP A 43 -3.23 -5.17 -17.01
C ASP A 43 -2.21 -4.65 -15.98
N LEU A 44 -0.97 -5.15 -16.11
CA LEU A 44 0.13 -4.85 -15.18
C LEU A 44 0.43 -3.35 -15.10
N VAL A 45 0.43 -2.64 -16.23
CA VAL A 45 0.76 -1.22 -16.31
C VAL A 45 -0.22 -0.39 -15.47
N ASN A 46 -1.53 -0.60 -15.64
CA ASN A 46 -2.53 0.14 -14.88
C ASN A 46 -2.63 -0.34 -13.43
N TYR A 47 -2.36 -1.63 -13.17
CA TYR A 47 -2.23 -2.14 -11.81
C TYR A 47 -1.11 -1.44 -11.04
N LEU A 48 0.08 -1.30 -11.63
CA LEU A 48 1.23 -0.65 -10.97
C LEU A 48 0.98 0.84 -10.70
N LYS A 49 0.29 1.55 -11.61
CA LYS A 49 -0.17 2.92 -11.37
C LYS A 49 -1.10 3.00 -10.15
N PHE A 50 -2.04 2.07 -10.05
CA PHE A 50 -2.95 1.97 -8.90
C PHE A 50 -2.20 1.62 -7.61
N PHE A 51 -1.33 0.62 -7.64
CA PHE A 51 -0.49 0.18 -6.52
C PHE A 51 0.35 1.33 -5.96
N ARG A 52 1.06 2.05 -6.83
CA ARG A 52 1.87 3.22 -6.44
C ARG A 52 1.01 4.29 -5.78
N LYS A 53 -0.13 4.65 -6.40
CA LYS A 53 -1.04 5.64 -5.84
C LYS A 53 -1.56 5.21 -4.47
N PHE A 54 -1.92 3.93 -4.31
CA PHE A 54 -2.39 3.37 -3.05
C PHE A 54 -1.32 3.42 -1.96
N MET A 55 -0.12 2.92 -2.24
CA MET A 55 0.99 2.90 -1.28
C MET A 55 1.39 4.30 -0.82
N LEU A 56 1.49 5.26 -1.74
CA LEU A 56 1.78 6.66 -1.41
C LEU A 56 0.65 7.31 -0.62
N SER A 57 -0.61 6.98 -0.92
CA SER A 57 -1.76 7.49 -0.18
C SER A 57 -1.78 6.99 1.25
N ILE A 58 -1.57 5.69 1.49
CA ILE A 58 -1.49 5.16 2.86
C ILE A 58 -0.33 5.83 3.59
N SER A 59 0.88 5.81 3.01
CA SER A 59 2.08 6.41 3.60
C SER A 59 1.83 7.85 4.08
N LEU A 60 1.24 8.69 3.22
CA LEU A 60 0.99 10.09 3.53
C LEU A 60 -0.14 10.28 4.54
N PHE A 61 -1.31 9.70 4.28
CA PHE A 61 -2.51 10.01 5.08
C PHE A 61 -2.44 9.40 6.47
N THR A 62 -1.90 8.19 6.65
CA THR A 62 -1.78 7.60 7.99
C THR A 62 -0.72 8.32 8.82
N GLY A 63 0.37 8.77 8.21
CA GLY A 63 1.36 9.63 8.85
C GLY A 63 0.75 10.95 9.32
N ILE A 64 0.01 11.66 8.45
CA ILE A 64 -0.70 12.89 8.82
C ILE A 64 -1.67 12.64 9.98
N ILE A 65 -2.47 11.58 9.91
CA ILE A 65 -3.43 11.24 10.97
C ILE A 65 -2.72 11.02 12.30
N TYR A 66 -1.58 10.32 12.32
CA TYR A 66 -0.80 10.13 13.55
C TYR A 66 -0.27 11.46 14.12
N PHE A 67 0.32 12.31 13.29
CA PHE A 67 0.84 13.61 13.75
C PHE A 67 -0.27 14.55 14.23
N ILE A 68 -1.48 14.44 13.67
CA ILE A 68 -2.65 15.15 14.19
C ILE A 68 -3.12 14.52 15.50
N SER A 69 -3.17 13.18 15.62
CA SER A 69 -3.73 12.51 16.79
C SER A 69 -2.93 12.78 18.06
N ILE A 70 -1.60 12.88 17.98
CA ILE A 70 -0.75 13.19 19.14
C ILE A 70 -0.97 14.60 19.70
N LEU A 71 -1.68 15.48 18.99
CA LEU A 71 -2.10 16.80 19.50
C LEU A 71 -3.28 16.69 20.47
N PHE A 72 -4.02 15.57 20.43
CA PHE A 72 -5.28 15.38 21.17
C PHE A 72 -5.25 14.17 22.11
N PHE A 73 -4.36 13.21 21.87
CA PHE A 73 -4.30 11.93 22.60
C PHE A 73 -2.85 11.60 23.02
N ASP A 74 -2.72 10.67 23.97
CA ASP A 74 -1.42 10.11 24.35
C ASP A 74 -0.81 9.26 23.21
N GLU A 75 0.47 8.88 23.36
CA GLU A 75 1.20 8.13 22.34
C GLU A 75 0.60 6.74 22.05
N GLU A 76 0.06 6.05 23.05
CA GLU A 76 -0.49 4.70 22.90
C GLU A 76 -1.81 4.75 22.12
N THR A 77 -2.72 5.63 22.53
CA THR A 77 -3.98 5.88 21.83
C THR A 77 -3.73 6.32 20.37
N SER A 78 -2.77 7.22 20.16
CA SER A 78 -2.37 7.66 18.81
C SER A 78 -1.81 6.53 17.95
N ALA A 79 -1.03 5.61 18.54
CA ALA A 79 -0.53 4.44 17.85
C ALA A 79 -1.64 3.49 17.39
N ILE A 80 -2.65 3.29 18.25
CA ILE A 80 -3.82 2.47 17.93
C ILE A 80 -4.62 3.09 16.77
N ILE A 81 -4.86 4.41 16.81
CA ILE A 81 -5.51 5.15 15.71
C ILE A 81 -4.75 4.94 14.40
N TYR A 82 -3.42 5.14 14.43
CA TYR A 82 -2.55 4.94 13.27
C TYR A 82 -2.65 3.51 12.71
N ALA A 83 -2.59 2.49 13.56
CA ALA A 83 -2.67 1.08 13.16
C ALA A 83 -4.01 0.76 12.48
N ILE A 84 -5.13 1.26 13.04
CA ILE A 84 -6.45 1.10 12.42
C ILE A 84 -6.49 1.76 11.05
N CYS A 85 -5.99 2.99 10.93
CA CYS A 85 -5.97 3.74 9.67
C CYS A 85 -5.11 3.08 8.58
N ILE A 86 -4.05 2.34 8.94
CA ILE A 86 -3.29 1.52 7.99
C ILE A 86 -4.13 0.33 7.50
N CYS A 87 -4.89 -0.33 8.38
CA CYS A 87 -5.58 -1.57 8.06
C CYS A 87 -6.84 -1.36 7.19
N VAL A 88 -7.62 -0.31 7.46
CA VAL A 88 -8.92 -0.06 6.82
C VAL A 88 -8.88 0.05 5.28
N PRO A 89 -7.85 0.62 4.64
CA PRO A 89 -7.80 0.71 3.17
C PRO A 89 -7.48 -0.59 2.43
N TRP A 90 -6.97 -1.63 3.11
CA TRP A 90 -6.54 -2.88 2.46
C TRP A 90 -7.67 -3.68 1.80
N PRO A 91 -8.86 -3.85 2.42
CA PRO A 91 -10.01 -4.46 1.75
C PRO A 91 -10.36 -3.79 0.41
N TYR A 92 -10.34 -2.45 0.36
CA TYR A 92 -10.55 -1.72 -0.90
C TYR A 92 -9.48 -2.07 -1.94
N PHE A 93 -8.21 -2.08 -1.55
CA PHE A 93 -7.11 -2.44 -2.43
C PHE A 93 -7.27 -3.84 -3.01
N ILE A 94 -7.61 -4.83 -2.19
CA ILE A 94 -7.79 -6.22 -2.63
C ILE A 94 -8.96 -6.36 -3.60
N ILE A 95 -10.10 -5.75 -3.28
CA ILE A 95 -11.31 -5.82 -4.13
C ILE A 95 -11.04 -5.19 -5.50
N ILE A 96 -10.40 -4.02 -5.54
CA ILE A 96 -10.10 -3.33 -6.80
C ILE A 96 -9.04 -4.09 -7.59
N SER A 97 -7.99 -4.58 -6.93
CA SER A 97 -6.94 -5.39 -7.54
C SER A 97 -7.49 -6.61 -8.27
N ASN A 98 -8.42 -7.33 -7.65
CA ASN A 98 -8.97 -8.57 -8.21
C ASN A 98 -10.04 -8.35 -9.28
N LYS A 99 -10.70 -7.19 -9.32
CA LYS A 99 -11.82 -6.93 -10.25
C LYS A 99 -11.45 -6.13 -11.49
N ARG A 100 -10.48 -5.20 -11.40
CA ARG A 100 -10.27 -4.20 -12.46
C ARG A 100 -9.13 -4.50 -13.43
N PHE A 101 -8.18 -5.36 -13.06
CA PHE A 101 -6.94 -5.54 -13.82
C PHE A 101 -6.81 -6.91 -14.48
N ILE A 102 -7.86 -7.73 -14.44
CA ILE A 102 -7.92 -9.00 -15.15
C ILE A 102 -8.93 -8.81 -16.29
N LYS A 103 -8.49 -9.03 -17.53
CA LYS A 103 -9.32 -8.97 -18.74
C LYS A 103 -9.93 -10.32 -19.09
#